data_AF-A0A7Y8CMV2-F1
#
_entry.id   AF-A0A7Y8CMV2-F1
#
_cell.length_a   1.000
_cell.length_b   1.000
_cell.length_c   1.000
_cell.angle_alpha   90.00
_cell.angle_beta   90.00
_cell.angle_gamma   90.00
#
_symmetry.space_group_name_H-M   'P 1'
#
loop_
_entity.id
_entity.type
_entity.pdbx_description
1 polymer ?
#
loop_
_entity_poly.entity_id
_entity_poly.type
_entity_poly.pdbx_seq_one_letter_code
_entity_poly.pdbx_strand_id
1 'polypeptide(L)'
;MVQDFDFSNEIECGVEVYHDGDGILGEGQLTFGGGSFVCIQLDFDSNFRASQKELPILKARTKEGRQFTLFNCEIDDRLLYARFIVCGDVKADISEFHVKYAELSDWFLHGQYITGELGESVSWNNPSPQLSITIKMADQDFSLKTETFSSLTKRGEDHVIHEHTRFVFERACGVFSVDELREKSLELSTLLSLLTATPVSIANVWVRSGVGYPIPTYFSAFKKIGEGSSSGAYWLSCLTQRYSLDDKWQSIFERFYASDHRKTSWVRLAGMQRYEGFWEFKILGYVSLLDEYVSNYAKIANQKVTKSENEKVTRFKKQIKLLKTSLDKDQIEDVETLIESIFVTSRELTFREKYDYAKSLTDENIRRVINLTDDDFSLIKRIRDKIAHGAAPELADTSYRELHIIIEKIALLMTYWAHSDLGFSPSDFAASLKYTHNRLQFNQGLDKVHLDRITNSAQFIKVSEGLFEQFASGEVSIVNACFIRSAEGGLAYSERHKEMYNAWINNRARTSSKIIDAFGSESERVTAADSLYLECGEKTMRLHMAYIIQEV
;
A
#
# COMPACT_ATOMS: atom_id res chain seq x y z
N MET A 1 -27.42 19.34 -16.26
CA MET A 1 -25.97 19.12 -16.42
C MET A 1 -25.53 18.28 -15.23
N VAL A 2 -24.96 17.09 -15.45
CA VAL A 2 -24.37 16.31 -14.36
C VAL A 2 -23.12 17.06 -13.94
N GLN A 3 -23.16 17.79 -12.83
CA GLN A 3 -22.02 18.59 -12.37
C GLN A 3 -20.98 17.74 -11.63
N ASP A 4 -21.38 16.55 -11.17
CA ASP A 4 -20.51 15.60 -10.48
C ASP A 4 -20.97 14.17 -10.79
N PHE A 5 -20.06 13.30 -11.22
CA PHE A 5 -20.34 11.88 -11.49
C PHE A 5 -19.35 11.01 -10.72
N ASP A 6 -19.87 10.22 -9.77
CA ASP A 6 -19.11 9.25 -8.99
C ASP A 6 -19.05 7.92 -9.73
N PHE A 7 -17.83 7.39 -9.90
CA PHE A 7 -17.54 6.11 -10.54
C PHE A 7 -18.24 4.93 -9.84
N SER A 8 -18.64 5.05 -8.57
CA SER A 8 -19.41 4.02 -7.87
C SER A 8 -20.86 3.93 -8.31
N ASN A 9 -21.41 5.00 -8.90
CA ASN A 9 -22.82 5.07 -9.27
C ASN A 9 -23.01 4.54 -10.68
N GLU A 10 -23.96 3.63 -10.84
CA GLU A 10 -24.39 3.17 -12.16
C GLU A 10 -25.38 4.16 -12.75
N ILE A 11 -25.19 4.50 -14.03
CA ILE A 11 -26.10 5.31 -14.83
C ILE A 11 -26.66 4.44 -15.93
N GLU A 12 -27.97 4.54 -16.10
CA GLU A 12 -28.72 3.90 -17.16
C GLU A 12 -29.66 4.93 -17.79
N CYS A 13 -29.60 5.08 -19.11
CA CYS A 13 -30.49 6.00 -19.84
C CYS A 13 -30.67 5.63 -21.31
N GLY A 14 -31.85 5.91 -21.86
CA GLY A 14 -32.12 5.78 -23.30
C GLY A 14 -31.45 6.90 -24.10
N VAL A 15 -30.79 6.54 -25.21
CA VAL A 15 -30.02 7.45 -26.05
C VAL A 15 -30.23 7.19 -27.54
N GLU A 16 -30.19 8.27 -28.33
CA GLU A 16 -29.95 8.22 -29.78
C GLU A 16 -28.46 8.40 -30.04
N VAL A 17 -27.87 7.48 -30.81
CA VAL A 17 -26.45 7.48 -31.18
C VAL A 17 -26.28 8.06 -32.58
N TYR A 18 -25.32 8.95 -32.76
CA TYR A 18 -25.03 9.60 -34.03
C TYR A 18 -23.53 9.79 -34.24
N HIS A 19 -23.13 9.80 -35.51
CA HIS A 19 -21.79 10.14 -35.96
C HIS A 19 -21.85 11.45 -36.74
N ASP A 20 -20.88 12.35 -36.52
CA ASP A 20 -20.88 13.69 -37.15
C ASP A 20 -20.87 13.61 -38.69
N GLY A 21 -20.37 12.51 -39.28
CA GLY A 21 -20.37 12.27 -40.73
C GLY A 21 -21.55 11.47 -41.30
N ASP A 22 -22.11 10.53 -40.55
CA ASP A 22 -23.12 9.57 -41.04
C ASP A 22 -24.54 9.84 -40.52
N GLY A 23 -24.70 10.81 -39.62
CA GLY A 23 -25.98 11.14 -39.00
C GLY A 23 -26.36 10.13 -37.92
N ILE A 24 -27.66 9.89 -37.75
CA ILE A 24 -28.20 9.00 -36.72
C ILE A 24 -27.88 7.55 -37.08
N LEU A 25 -27.19 6.87 -36.16
CA LEU A 25 -26.81 5.47 -36.31
C LEU A 25 -27.86 4.53 -35.71
N GLY A 26 -28.50 4.88 -34.59
CA GLY A 26 -29.51 4.04 -33.95
C GLY A 26 -29.92 4.52 -32.57
N GLU A 27 -30.83 3.78 -31.93
CA GLU A 27 -31.32 4.04 -30.57
C GLU A 27 -31.03 2.85 -29.65
N GLY A 28 -30.86 3.11 -28.35
CA GLY A 28 -30.63 2.05 -27.38
C GLY A 28 -30.48 2.55 -25.95
N GLN A 29 -30.09 1.63 -25.06
CA GLN A 29 -29.91 1.88 -23.64
C GLN A 29 -28.42 1.97 -23.29
N LEU A 30 -27.98 3.16 -22.87
CA LEU A 30 -26.62 3.43 -22.40
C LEU A 30 -26.49 3.07 -20.92
N THR A 31 -25.50 2.24 -20.58
CA THR A 31 -25.10 1.87 -19.22
C THR A 31 -23.61 2.15 -18.99
N PHE A 32 -23.29 2.73 -17.83
CA PHE A 32 -21.91 2.91 -17.36
C PHE A 32 -21.86 3.22 -15.86
N GLY A 33 -20.68 3.09 -15.24
CA GLY A 33 -20.51 3.35 -13.80
C GLY A 33 -20.59 2.08 -12.94
N GLY A 34 -20.37 2.19 -11.64
CA GLY A 34 -20.34 1.02 -10.75
C GLY A 34 -19.27 -0.02 -11.10
N GLY A 35 -18.22 0.39 -11.82
CA GLY A 35 -17.15 -0.46 -12.36
C GLY A 35 -17.50 -1.24 -13.64
N SER A 36 -18.65 -1.00 -14.27
CA SER A 36 -19.03 -1.64 -15.53
C SER A 36 -18.29 -1.05 -16.74
N PHE A 37 -18.40 -1.70 -17.89
CA PHE A 37 -17.96 -1.10 -19.16
C PHE A 37 -18.99 -0.07 -19.62
N VAL A 38 -18.56 0.92 -20.41
CA VAL A 38 -19.52 1.80 -21.10
C VAL A 38 -20.12 0.99 -22.26
N CYS A 39 -21.43 0.77 -22.21
CA CYS A 39 -22.13 -0.08 -23.16
C CYS A 39 -23.42 0.59 -23.61
N ILE A 40 -23.73 0.49 -24.90
CA ILE A 40 -25.06 0.79 -25.44
C ILE A 40 -25.63 -0.49 -26.00
N GLN A 41 -26.75 -0.92 -25.44
CA GLN A 41 -27.54 -2.01 -26.01
C GLN A 41 -28.54 -1.43 -27.00
N LEU A 42 -28.35 -1.73 -28.29
CA LEU A 42 -29.18 -1.21 -29.37
C LEU A 42 -30.54 -1.93 -29.44
N ASP A 43 -31.58 -1.17 -29.79
CA ASP A 43 -32.94 -1.70 -29.91
C ASP A 43 -33.09 -2.66 -31.10
N PHE A 44 -33.99 -3.64 -30.97
CA PHE A 44 -34.24 -4.69 -31.99
C PHE A 44 -34.61 -4.12 -33.37
N ASP A 45 -35.33 -2.99 -33.39
CA ASP A 45 -35.85 -2.36 -34.61
C ASP A 45 -34.92 -1.24 -35.13
N SER A 46 -33.80 -0.99 -34.44
CA SER A 46 -32.85 0.04 -34.86
C SER A 46 -32.04 -0.45 -36.07
N ASN A 47 -32.16 0.25 -37.20
CA ASN A 47 -31.34 0.00 -38.39
C ASN A 47 -29.94 0.57 -38.15
N PHE A 48 -29.14 -0.13 -37.35
CA PHE A 48 -27.79 0.31 -37.06
C PHE A 48 -26.90 0.25 -38.30
N ARG A 49 -26.41 1.41 -38.75
CA ARG A 49 -25.62 1.57 -39.99
C ARG A 49 -24.25 2.17 -39.70
N ALA A 50 -23.34 1.38 -39.15
CA ALA A 50 -21.92 1.76 -39.16
C ALA A 50 -21.21 1.20 -40.39
N SER A 51 -20.40 2.04 -41.03
CA SER A 51 -19.53 1.64 -42.14
C SER A 51 -18.28 0.86 -41.69
N GLN A 52 -17.95 0.93 -40.39
CA GLN A 52 -16.77 0.33 -39.77
C GLN A 52 -17.10 -0.27 -38.40
N LYS A 53 -16.37 -1.33 -38.02
CA LYS A 53 -16.54 -2.01 -36.71
C LYS A 53 -15.96 -1.19 -35.54
N GLU A 54 -14.92 -0.41 -35.82
CA GLU A 54 -14.27 0.48 -34.86
C GLU A 54 -14.54 1.93 -35.26
N LEU A 55 -15.01 2.73 -34.32
CA LEU A 55 -15.32 4.15 -34.53
C LEU A 55 -14.60 4.97 -33.44
N PRO A 56 -13.71 5.90 -33.81
CA PRO A 56 -12.89 6.60 -32.83
C PRO A 56 -13.71 7.51 -31.92
N ILE A 57 -14.77 8.15 -32.44
CA ILE A 57 -15.66 9.03 -31.69
C ILE A 57 -17.10 8.82 -32.14
N LEU A 58 -18.01 8.70 -31.18
CA LEU A 58 -19.45 8.74 -31.38
C LEU A 58 -20.10 9.72 -30.41
N LYS A 59 -21.28 10.20 -30.76
CA LYS A 59 -22.08 11.04 -29.87
C LYS A 59 -23.38 10.34 -29.54
N ALA A 60 -23.85 10.55 -28.32
CA ALA A 60 -25.13 10.06 -27.87
C ALA A 60 -25.94 11.21 -27.26
N ARG A 61 -27.26 11.19 -27.43
CA ARG A 61 -28.17 12.21 -26.89
C ARG A 61 -29.39 11.57 -26.25
N THR A 62 -29.73 11.98 -25.04
CA THR A 62 -30.99 11.58 -24.38
C THR A 62 -32.15 12.41 -24.89
N LYS A 63 -33.39 11.93 -24.68
CA LYS A 63 -34.62 12.71 -24.96
C LYS A 63 -34.69 14.03 -24.20
N GLU A 64 -34.03 14.12 -23.04
CA GLU A 64 -33.90 15.33 -22.22
C GLU A 64 -32.84 16.31 -22.75
N GLY A 65 -32.16 15.98 -23.86
CA GLY A 65 -31.13 16.80 -24.47
C GLY A 65 -29.74 16.67 -23.81
N ARG A 66 -29.52 15.70 -22.90
CA ARG A 66 -28.18 15.44 -22.37
C ARG A 66 -27.32 14.84 -23.47
N GLN A 67 -26.10 15.34 -23.61
CA GLN A 67 -25.16 14.90 -24.63
C GLN A 67 -24.02 14.11 -23.99
N PHE A 68 -23.56 13.10 -24.70
CA PHE A 68 -22.39 12.30 -24.35
C PHE A 68 -21.48 12.18 -25.58
N THR A 69 -20.17 12.19 -25.33
CA THR A 69 -19.16 11.84 -26.33
C THR A 69 -18.52 10.53 -25.91
N LEU A 70 -18.56 9.54 -26.79
CA LEU A 70 -18.02 8.19 -26.62
C LEU A 70 -16.74 8.08 -27.42
N PHE A 71 -15.67 7.56 -26.82
CA PHE A 71 -14.38 7.40 -27.50
C PHE A 71 -13.96 5.94 -27.59
N ASN A 72 -13.25 5.62 -28.67
CA ASN A 72 -12.72 4.30 -28.99
C ASN A 72 -13.83 3.25 -28.91
N CYS A 73 -14.83 3.39 -29.77
CA CYS A 73 -16.02 2.55 -29.80
C CYS A 73 -15.78 1.28 -30.64
N GLU A 74 -16.19 0.14 -30.11
CA GLU A 74 -16.23 -1.14 -30.84
C GLU A 74 -17.67 -1.68 -30.84
N ILE A 75 -18.04 -2.30 -31.95
CA ILE A 75 -19.39 -2.83 -32.16
C ILE A 75 -19.31 -4.34 -32.27
N ASP A 76 -20.10 -5.02 -31.44
CA ASP A 76 -20.29 -6.46 -31.48
C ASP A 76 -21.78 -6.79 -31.42
N ASP A 77 -22.31 -7.29 -32.55
CA ASP A 77 -23.73 -7.53 -32.78
C ASP A 77 -24.61 -6.31 -32.43
N ARG A 78 -25.27 -6.32 -31.27
CA ARG A 78 -26.16 -5.26 -30.79
C ARG A 78 -25.61 -4.47 -29.61
N LEU A 79 -24.34 -4.68 -29.30
CA LEU A 79 -23.64 -4.03 -28.21
C LEU A 79 -22.59 -3.11 -28.79
N LEU A 80 -22.69 -1.85 -28.41
CA LEU A 80 -21.70 -0.84 -28.72
C LEU A 80 -20.94 -0.54 -27.43
N TYR A 81 -19.68 -0.94 -27.40
CA TYR A 81 -18.79 -0.70 -26.28
C TYR A 81 -17.98 0.55 -26.54
N ALA A 82 -17.87 1.42 -25.54
CA ALA A 82 -16.93 2.54 -25.57
C ALA A 82 -15.88 2.35 -24.47
N ARG A 83 -14.62 2.69 -24.76
CA ARG A 83 -13.60 2.66 -23.71
C ARG A 83 -13.74 3.82 -22.74
N PHE A 84 -14.31 4.94 -23.22
CA PHE A 84 -14.51 6.17 -22.46
C PHE A 84 -15.82 6.84 -22.83
N ILE A 85 -16.38 7.57 -21.86
CA ILE A 85 -17.51 8.47 -22.05
C ILE A 85 -17.25 9.80 -21.36
N VAL A 86 -17.52 10.90 -22.05
CA VAL A 86 -17.53 12.25 -21.51
C VAL A 86 -18.98 12.74 -21.47
N CYS A 87 -19.42 13.25 -20.33
CA CYS A 87 -20.78 13.75 -20.09
C CYS A 87 -21.00 15.15 -20.69
N GLY A 88 -20.66 15.32 -21.97
CA GLY A 88 -20.81 16.53 -22.75
C GLY A 88 -20.37 16.32 -24.20
N ASP A 89 -20.51 17.35 -25.05
CA ASP A 89 -19.98 17.38 -26.42
C ASP A 89 -18.55 17.95 -26.40
N VAL A 90 -17.56 17.12 -26.70
CA VAL A 90 -16.14 17.48 -26.61
C VAL A 90 -15.41 17.14 -27.91
N LYS A 91 -14.71 18.14 -28.45
CA LYS A 91 -13.83 18.01 -29.62
C LYS A 91 -12.38 17.80 -29.15
N ALA A 92 -12.10 16.63 -28.59
CA ALA A 92 -10.81 15.95 -28.36
C ALA A 92 -9.56 16.67 -27.77
N ASP A 93 -9.49 18.00 -27.65
CA ASP A 93 -8.29 18.69 -27.15
C ASP A 93 -8.31 18.84 -25.62
N ILE A 94 -7.77 17.83 -24.93
CA ILE A 94 -7.73 17.79 -23.46
C ILE A 94 -6.36 18.28 -22.99
N SER A 95 -6.24 19.55 -22.61
CA SER A 95 -4.97 20.09 -22.07
C SER A 95 -4.74 19.75 -20.59
N GLU A 96 -5.83 19.45 -19.87
CA GLU A 96 -5.84 19.29 -18.43
C GLU A 96 -6.96 18.33 -18.01
N PHE A 97 -6.69 17.51 -16.99
CA PHE A 97 -7.72 16.69 -16.36
C PHE A 97 -7.49 16.56 -14.85
N HIS A 98 -8.59 16.33 -14.15
CA HIS A 98 -8.69 16.31 -12.70
C HIS A 98 -9.10 14.91 -12.27
N VAL A 99 -8.45 14.39 -11.23
CA VAL A 99 -8.81 13.10 -10.64
C VAL A 99 -9.05 13.29 -9.16
N LYS A 100 -10.18 12.77 -8.67
CA LYS A 100 -10.45 12.61 -7.24
C LYS A 100 -10.42 11.13 -6.91
N TYR A 101 -9.71 10.78 -5.85
CA TYR A 101 -9.67 9.41 -5.33
C TYR A 101 -10.54 9.29 -4.09
N ALA A 102 -11.20 8.15 -3.94
CA ALA A 102 -12.04 7.84 -2.79
C ALA A 102 -11.21 7.81 -1.50
N GLU A 103 -11.71 8.40 -0.41
CA GLU A 103 -11.11 8.47 0.93
C GLU A 103 -9.73 9.17 1.03
N LEU A 104 -9.05 9.44 -0.08
CA LEU A 104 -7.73 10.09 -0.11
C LEU A 104 -7.72 11.53 0.39
N SER A 105 -8.87 12.22 0.36
CA SER A 105 -8.96 13.56 0.93
C SER A 105 -8.76 13.54 2.44
N ASP A 106 -9.24 12.49 3.13
CA ASP A 106 -9.03 12.30 4.57
C ASP A 106 -7.54 12.12 4.90
N TRP A 107 -6.82 11.34 4.10
CA TRP A 107 -5.36 11.17 4.25
C TRP A 107 -4.58 12.43 3.88
N PHE A 108 -4.96 13.11 2.80
CA PHE A 108 -4.20 14.24 2.27
C PHE A 108 -4.37 15.51 3.09
N LEU A 109 -5.56 15.74 3.64
CA LEU A 109 -5.90 16.91 4.47
C LEU A 109 -5.73 16.63 5.97
N HIS A 110 -5.25 15.45 6.36
CA HIS A 110 -5.07 15.09 7.76
C HIS A 110 -4.16 16.10 8.48
N GLY A 111 -4.58 16.52 9.68
CA GLY A 111 -3.87 17.49 10.50
C GLY A 111 -4.29 18.95 10.27
N GLN A 112 -5.12 19.22 9.27
CA GLN A 112 -5.80 20.51 9.09
C GLN A 112 -7.00 20.61 10.04
N TYR A 113 -7.22 21.76 10.65
CA TYR A 113 -8.37 21.98 11.55
C TYR A 113 -8.87 23.43 11.53
N ILE A 114 -10.14 23.62 11.88
CA ILE A 114 -10.78 24.93 11.90
C ILE A 114 -10.40 25.68 13.18
N THR A 115 -10.05 26.95 13.04
CA THR A 115 -9.85 27.91 14.14
C THR A 115 -10.64 29.19 13.88
N GLY A 116 -10.88 29.99 14.93
CA GLY A 116 -11.65 31.22 14.86
C GLY A 116 -12.95 31.16 15.67
N GLU A 117 -13.80 32.16 15.49
CA GLU A 117 -15.05 32.32 16.23
C GLU A 117 -16.24 31.95 15.35
N LEU A 118 -17.00 30.94 15.78
CA LEU A 118 -18.21 30.48 15.09
C LEU A 118 -19.24 31.61 15.03
N GLY A 119 -19.70 31.95 13.82
CA GLY A 119 -20.65 33.04 13.58
C GLY A 119 -20.01 34.35 13.14
N GLU A 120 -18.69 34.49 13.27
CA GLU A 120 -17.94 35.66 12.78
C GLU A 120 -17.03 35.29 11.61
N SER A 121 -15.93 34.60 11.91
CA SER A 121 -14.95 34.16 10.92
C SER A 121 -14.22 32.92 11.39
N VAL A 122 -14.08 31.98 10.47
CA VAL A 122 -13.33 30.74 10.67
C VAL A 122 -12.25 30.63 9.61
N SER A 123 -11.12 30.05 9.97
CA SER A 123 -9.98 29.83 9.08
C SER A 123 -9.37 28.46 9.31
N TRP A 124 -8.75 27.93 8.27
CA TRP A 124 -8.00 26.68 8.36
C TRP A 124 -6.64 26.94 8.97
N ASN A 125 -6.34 26.24 10.06
CA ASN A 125 -4.99 26.15 10.60
C ASN A 125 -4.30 24.88 10.10
N ASN A 126 -2.98 24.95 9.98
CA ASN A 126 -2.13 23.89 9.42
C ASN A 126 -2.63 23.36 8.06
N PRO A 127 -2.85 24.24 7.06
CA PRO A 127 -3.32 23.80 5.75
C PRO A 127 -2.29 22.90 5.10
N SER A 128 -2.78 21.81 4.52
CA SER A 128 -1.94 20.83 3.83
C SER A 128 -1.21 21.47 2.65
N PRO A 129 0.14 21.36 2.55
CA PRO A 129 0.87 21.94 1.43
C PRO A 129 0.43 21.30 0.11
N GLN A 130 0.33 22.11 -0.94
CA GLN A 130 0.04 21.61 -2.28
C GLN A 130 1.22 20.79 -2.79
N LEU A 131 0.94 19.59 -3.27
CA LEU A 131 1.86 18.85 -4.13
C LEU A 131 1.97 19.60 -5.45
N SER A 132 3.18 19.78 -5.94
CA SER A 132 3.46 20.29 -7.28
C SER A 132 4.72 19.62 -7.79
N ILE A 133 4.58 18.80 -8.83
CA ILE A 133 5.68 18.03 -9.43
C ILE A 133 5.65 18.18 -10.95
N THR A 134 6.82 18.05 -11.57
CA THR A 134 6.97 18.08 -13.03
C THR A 134 7.75 16.85 -13.48
N ILE A 135 7.22 16.12 -14.45
CA ILE A 135 7.85 14.91 -15.01
C ILE A 135 8.27 15.20 -16.45
N LYS A 136 9.58 15.07 -16.70
CA LYS A 136 10.21 15.23 -18.02
C LYS A 136 11.10 14.02 -18.31
N MET A 137 10.57 13.06 -19.05
CA MET A 137 11.26 11.87 -19.54
C MET A 137 10.99 11.72 -21.05
N ALA A 138 11.71 10.83 -21.74
CA ALA A 138 11.62 10.69 -23.19
C ALA A 138 10.20 10.44 -23.72
N ASP A 139 9.36 9.76 -22.93
CA ASP A 139 7.96 9.41 -23.23
C ASP A 139 6.93 10.08 -22.31
N GLN A 140 7.36 10.94 -21.37
CA GLN A 140 6.50 11.57 -20.37
C GLN A 140 6.82 13.06 -20.25
N ASP A 141 5.84 13.93 -20.50
CA ASP A 141 5.97 15.38 -20.29
C ASP A 141 4.66 15.95 -19.76
N PHE A 142 4.58 16.12 -18.43
CA PHE A 142 3.42 16.69 -17.76
C PHE A 142 3.77 17.19 -16.36
N SER A 143 2.95 18.07 -15.81
CA SER A 143 2.94 18.45 -14.40
C SER A 143 1.74 17.86 -13.68
N LEU A 144 1.92 17.58 -12.40
CA LEU A 144 0.86 17.16 -11.50
C LEU A 144 0.87 18.08 -10.28
N LYS A 145 -0.30 18.59 -9.92
CA LYS A 145 -0.48 19.34 -8.68
C LYS A 145 -1.72 18.88 -7.91
N THR A 146 -1.83 19.28 -6.66
CA THR A 146 -3.06 19.09 -5.88
C THR A 146 -3.75 20.42 -5.61
N GLU A 147 -5.07 20.43 -5.80
CA GLU A 147 -5.95 21.56 -5.46
C GLU A 147 -6.98 21.11 -4.42
N THR A 148 -7.16 21.90 -3.37
CA THR A 148 -8.25 21.69 -2.40
C THR A 148 -9.49 22.41 -2.91
N PHE A 149 -10.56 21.66 -3.11
CA PHE A 149 -11.86 22.21 -3.44
C PHE A 149 -12.75 22.19 -2.21
N SER A 150 -13.33 23.35 -1.89
CA SER A 150 -14.22 23.53 -0.75
C SER A 150 -15.56 24.08 -1.23
N SER A 151 -16.65 23.53 -0.71
CA SER A 151 -18.00 24.05 -0.96
C SER A 151 -18.78 24.13 0.33
N LEU A 152 -19.70 25.09 0.39
CA LEU A 152 -20.52 25.34 1.57
C LEU A 152 -21.97 24.96 1.26
N THR A 153 -22.56 24.09 2.08
CA THR A 153 -23.99 23.81 2.03
C THR A 153 -24.63 24.17 3.35
N LYS A 154 -25.78 24.85 3.30
CA LYS A 154 -26.57 25.14 4.50
C LYS A 154 -27.56 24.00 4.76
N ARG A 155 -27.55 23.45 5.97
CA ARG A 155 -28.51 22.43 6.44
C ARG A 155 -29.23 22.95 7.69
N GLY A 156 -30.37 23.62 7.49
CA GLY A 156 -31.07 24.29 8.59
C GLY A 156 -30.26 25.49 9.10
N GLU A 157 -29.90 25.47 10.38
CA GLU A 157 -29.00 26.46 11.00
C GLU A 157 -27.52 26.12 10.79
N ASP A 158 -27.21 24.87 10.45
CA ASP A 158 -25.83 24.40 10.29
C ASP A 158 -25.25 24.81 8.93
N HIS A 159 -23.96 25.12 8.94
CA HIS A 159 -23.15 25.26 7.74
C HIS A 159 -22.22 24.05 7.64
N VAL A 160 -22.35 23.29 6.56
CA VAL A 160 -21.51 22.12 6.29
C VAL A 160 -20.51 22.49 5.20
N ILE A 161 -19.22 22.44 5.54
CA ILE A 161 -18.12 22.59 4.61
C ILE A 161 -17.78 21.20 4.05
N HIS A 162 -17.84 21.06 2.72
CA HIS A 162 -17.38 19.86 2.03
C HIS A 162 -16.04 20.16 1.38
N GLU A 163 -14.99 19.46 1.81
CA GLU A 163 -13.66 19.59 1.24
C GLU A 163 -13.19 18.29 0.60
N HIS A 164 -12.52 18.40 -0.54
CA HIS A 164 -11.79 17.28 -1.12
C HIS A 164 -10.56 17.75 -1.88
N THR A 165 -9.59 16.85 -2.01
CA THR A 165 -8.39 17.05 -2.82
C THR A 165 -8.63 16.56 -4.25
N ARG A 166 -8.26 17.37 -5.24
CA ARG A 166 -8.18 16.99 -6.66
C ARG A 166 -6.73 16.96 -7.10
N PHE A 167 -6.37 15.93 -7.84
CA PHE A 167 -5.09 15.79 -8.50
C PHE A 167 -5.24 16.30 -9.94
N VAL A 168 -4.51 17.35 -10.29
CA VAL A 168 -4.65 18.07 -11.55
C VAL A 168 -3.42 17.79 -12.40
N PHE A 169 -3.64 17.11 -13.53
CA PHE A 169 -2.63 16.85 -14.54
C PHE A 169 -2.70 17.92 -15.63
N GLU A 170 -1.56 18.50 -15.96
CA GLU A 170 -1.43 19.56 -16.95
C GLU A 170 -0.27 19.23 -17.91
N ARG A 171 -0.45 19.50 -19.20
CA ARG A 171 0.64 19.46 -20.19
C ARG A 171 1.10 20.88 -20.48
N ALA A 172 2.42 21.11 -20.44
CA ALA A 172 3.00 22.39 -20.84
C ALA A 172 2.87 22.61 -22.35
N CYS A 173 2.94 21.53 -23.15
CA CYS A 173 2.77 21.54 -24.60
C CYS A 173 1.98 20.30 -25.05
N GLY A 174 1.03 20.48 -25.96
CA GLY A 174 0.19 19.41 -26.51
C GLY A 174 -1.09 19.13 -25.70
N VAL A 175 -1.73 18.01 -26.02
CA VAL A 175 -2.98 17.54 -25.40
C VAL A 175 -2.81 16.09 -24.94
N PHE A 176 -3.56 15.70 -23.93
CA PHE A 176 -3.68 14.31 -23.53
C PHE A 176 -4.65 13.56 -24.44
N SER A 177 -4.27 12.36 -24.86
CA SER A 177 -5.22 11.40 -25.43
C SER A 177 -6.11 10.80 -24.34
N VAL A 178 -7.29 10.33 -24.71
CA VAL A 178 -8.21 9.66 -23.76
C VAL A 178 -7.56 8.44 -23.08
N ASP A 179 -6.73 7.69 -23.80
CA ASP A 179 -6.02 6.54 -23.22
C ASP A 179 -5.01 6.97 -22.14
N GLU A 180 -4.32 8.10 -22.32
CA GLU A 180 -3.43 8.67 -21.31
C GLU A 180 -4.16 9.09 -20.04
N LEU A 181 -5.40 9.61 -20.15
CA LEU A 181 -6.20 9.98 -18.96
C LEU A 181 -6.39 8.77 -18.05
N ARG A 182 -6.77 7.64 -18.64
CA ARG A 182 -6.93 6.38 -17.90
C ARG A 182 -5.61 5.87 -17.38
N GLU A 183 -4.58 5.82 -18.21
CA GLU A 183 -3.25 5.33 -17.81
C GLU A 183 -2.75 6.12 -16.60
N LYS A 184 -2.71 7.46 -16.69
CA LYS A 184 -2.19 8.35 -15.64
C LYS A 184 -3.03 8.32 -14.36
N SER A 185 -4.36 8.22 -14.49
CA SER A 185 -5.24 8.05 -13.33
C SER A 185 -5.01 6.70 -12.62
N LEU A 186 -4.78 5.61 -13.37
CA LEU A 186 -4.51 4.30 -12.80
C LEU A 186 -3.07 4.18 -12.26
N GLU A 187 -2.10 4.83 -12.90
CA GLU A 187 -0.70 4.93 -12.44
C GLU A 187 -0.63 5.67 -11.11
N LEU A 188 -1.31 6.80 -10.98
CA LEU A 188 -1.37 7.54 -9.72
C LEU A 188 -2.14 6.77 -8.63
N SER A 189 -3.27 6.12 -8.97
CA SER A 189 -3.93 5.16 -8.06
C SER A 189 -2.97 4.07 -7.57
N THR A 190 -2.14 3.52 -8.47
CA THR A 190 -1.14 2.50 -8.14
C THR A 190 -0.10 3.07 -7.17
N LEU A 191 0.53 4.20 -7.49
CA LEU A 191 1.51 4.85 -6.63
C LEU A 191 0.93 5.15 -5.24
N LEU A 192 -0.26 5.75 -5.17
CA LEU A 192 -0.91 6.05 -3.90
C LEU A 192 -1.22 4.76 -3.11
N SER A 193 -1.62 3.68 -3.77
CA SER A 193 -1.86 2.37 -3.11
C SER A 193 -0.58 1.72 -2.58
N LEU A 194 0.57 1.94 -3.23
CA LEU A 194 1.87 1.51 -2.70
C LEU A 194 2.24 2.31 -1.45
N LEU A 195 2.08 3.63 -1.49
CA LEU A 195 2.41 4.52 -0.37
C LEU A 195 1.54 4.21 0.85
N THR A 196 0.22 4.16 0.68
CA THR A 196 -0.72 3.91 1.79
C THR A 196 -0.79 2.44 2.20
N ALA A 197 -0.27 1.52 1.38
CA ALA A 197 -0.46 0.08 1.50
C ALA A 197 -1.95 -0.33 1.63
N THR A 198 -2.83 0.49 1.04
CA THR A 198 -4.28 0.36 1.05
C THR A 198 -4.80 0.70 -0.35
N PRO A 199 -5.75 -0.05 -0.89
CA PRO A 199 -6.18 0.13 -2.27
C PRO A 199 -6.91 1.47 -2.50
N VAL A 200 -6.40 2.27 -3.45
CA VAL A 200 -6.91 3.61 -3.76
C VAL A 200 -7.76 3.60 -5.02
N SER A 201 -9.05 3.91 -4.90
CA SER A 201 -9.99 3.85 -6.04
C SER A 201 -10.29 5.25 -6.60
N ILE A 202 -10.46 5.34 -7.92
CA ILE A 202 -10.90 6.57 -8.57
C ILE A 202 -12.37 6.81 -8.18
N ALA A 203 -12.66 7.99 -7.65
CA ALA A 203 -14.03 8.43 -7.37
C ALA A 203 -14.58 9.22 -8.54
N ASN A 204 -13.80 10.16 -9.09
CA ASN A 204 -14.26 11.04 -10.16
C ASN A 204 -13.10 11.42 -11.07
N VAL A 205 -13.42 11.66 -12.34
CA VAL A 205 -12.52 12.26 -13.32
C VAL A 205 -13.26 13.38 -14.05
N TRP A 206 -12.57 14.50 -14.25
CA TRP A 206 -13.07 15.59 -15.08
C TRP A 206 -12.03 16.03 -16.09
N VAL A 207 -12.47 16.41 -17.28
CA VAL A 207 -11.59 16.89 -18.35
C VAL A 207 -11.89 18.34 -18.66
N ARG A 208 -10.85 19.13 -18.95
CA ARG A 208 -11.00 20.48 -19.44
C ARG A 208 -10.67 20.50 -20.94
N SER A 209 -11.66 20.89 -21.73
CA SER A 209 -11.55 21.11 -23.17
C SER A 209 -11.91 22.56 -23.45
N GLY A 210 -10.89 23.41 -23.64
CA GLY A 210 -11.06 24.85 -23.89
C GLY A 210 -11.46 25.67 -22.65
N VAL A 211 -12.19 26.77 -22.87
CA VAL A 211 -12.60 27.71 -21.81
C VAL A 211 -13.94 27.26 -21.22
N GLY A 212 -13.93 26.70 -20.02
CA GLY A 212 -15.16 26.26 -19.35
C GLY A 212 -14.91 25.45 -18.07
N TYR A 213 -16.00 25.04 -17.43
CA TYR A 213 -15.96 24.14 -16.28
C TYR A 213 -15.51 22.73 -16.70
N PRO A 214 -14.70 22.02 -15.88
CA PRO A 214 -14.34 20.64 -16.15
C PRO A 214 -15.56 19.73 -16.32
N ILE A 215 -15.53 18.87 -17.32
CA ILE A 215 -16.65 18.01 -17.73
C ILE A 215 -16.43 16.61 -17.15
N PRO A 216 -17.42 16.01 -16.46
CA PRO A 216 -17.28 14.67 -15.92
C PRO A 216 -16.99 13.65 -17.02
N THR A 217 -16.07 12.74 -16.73
CA THR A 217 -15.60 11.71 -17.65
C THR A 217 -15.54 10.38 -16.92
N TYR A 218 -15.86 9.29 -17.62
CA TYR A 218 -15.84 7.95 -17.08
C TYR A 218 -15.13 6.98 -18.01
N PHE A 219 -14.45 6.02 -17.38
CA PHE A 219 -13.93 4.80 -17.97
C PHE A 219 -14.00 3.69 -16.93
N SER A 220 -14.07 2.44 -17.38
CA SER A 220 -14.09 1.32 -16.45
C SER A 220 -12.81 1.27 -15.63
N ALA A 221 -12.98 1.26 -14.31
CA ALA A 221 -11.93 1.16 -13.30
C ALA A 221 -12.40 0.25 -12.16
N PHE A 222 -11.48 -0.12 -11.26
CA PHE A 222 -11.82 -0.94 -10.10
C PHE A 222 -12.92 -0.30 -9.26
N LYS A 223 -13.89 -1.11 -8.84
CA LYS A 223 -14.94 -0.67 -7.92
C LYS A 223 -14.31 -0.14 -6.63
N LYS A 224 -14.94 0.89 -6.06
CA LYS A 224 -14.63 1.35 -4.70
C LYS A 224 -14.83 0.16 -3.75
N ILE A 225 -13.84 -0.08 -2.89
CA ILE A 225 -13.97 -1.10 -1.84
C ILE A 225 -14.91 -0.54 -0.78
N GLY A 226 -15.98 -1.28 -0.51
CA GLY A 226 -16.97 -0.91 0.49
C GLY A 226 -16.44 -1.21 1.89
N GLU A 227 -15.71 -0.26 2.50
CA GLU A 227 -15.51 -0.27 3.95
C GLU A 227 -16.62 0.55 4.61
N GLY A 228 -17.18 -0.01 5.70
CA GLY A 228 -18.34 0.51 6.39
C GLY A 228 -18.11 1.91 6.93
N SER A 229 -19.04 2.82 6.64
CA SER A 229 -19.14 4.21 7.13
C SER A 229 -17.82 4.98 7.14
N SER A 230 -17.65 5.89 6.18
CA SER A 230 -16.60 6.91 6.14
C SER A 230 -16.53 7.67 7.49
N SER A 231 -15.74 7.17 8.43
CA SER A 231 -15.63 7.70 9.78
C SER A 231 -14.64 8.87 9.87
N GLY A 232 -14.06 9.32 8.74
CA GLY A 232 -13.01 10.34 8.70
C GLY A 232 -11.70 9.86 9.33
N ALA A 233 -11.41 8.56 9.17
CA ALA A 233 -10.29 7.89 9.81
C ALA A 233 -9.50 6.96 8.87
N TYR A 234 -9.68 7.11 7.55
CA TYR A 234 -8.92 6.38 6.54
C TYR A 234 -7.41 6.64 6.66
N TRP A 235 -7.01 7.84 7.07
CA TRP A 235 -5.60 8.20 7.30
C TRP A 235 -4.91 7.29 8.32
N LEU A 236 -5.65 6.76 9.32
CA LEU A 236 -5.10 5.80 10.30
C LEU A 236 -4.71 4.49 9.63
N SER A 237 -5.46 4.05 8.63
CA SER A 237 -5.23 2.80 7.89
C SER A 237 -4.12 2.93 6.84
N CYS A 238 -3.57 4.13 6.61
CA CYS A 238 -2.49 4.39 5.67
C CYS A 238 -1.14 4.09 6.31
N LEU A 239 -0.31 3.29 5.63
CA LEU A 239 1.04 2.94 6.09
C LEU A 239 1.94 4.18 6.17
N THR A 240 2.10 4.92 5.06
CA THR A 240 2.78 6.22 5.10
C THR A 240 1.81 7.35 5.40
N GLN A 241 2.25 8.29 6.22
CA GLN A 241 1.50 9.50 6.53
C GLN A 241 1.89 10.61 5.55
N ARG A 242 0.92 11.41 5.09
CA ARG A 242 1.14 12.45 4.07
C ARG A 242 2.29 13.41 4.43
N TYR A 243 2.36 13.87 5.68
CA TYR A 243 3.39 14.81 6.14
C TYR A 243 4.82 14.27 6.00
N SER A 244 5.00 12.95 6.00
CA SER A 244 6.32 12.31 5.84
C SER A 244 6.86 12.38 4.40
N LEU A 245 6.04 12.89 3.47
CA LEU A 245 6.30 12.92 2.03
C LEU A 245 6.48 14.34 1.47
N ASP A 246 6.29 15.37 2.28
CA ASP A 246 6.16 16.77 1.83
C ASP A 246 7.35 17.27 1.01
N ASP A 247 8.55 16.88 1.38
CA ASP A 247 9.81 17.21 0.71
C ASP A 247 10.25 16.13 -0.29
N LYS A 248 9.52 15.01 -0.38
CA LYS A 248 9.92 13.82 -1.16
C LYS A 248 9.11 13.65 -2.45
N TRP A 249 7.98 14.33 -2.61
CA TRP A 249 7.05 14.13 -3.74
C TRP A 249 7.73 14.10 -5.12
N GLN A 250 8.53 15.10 -5.46
CA GLN A 250 9.23 15.14 -6.76
C GLN A 250 10.09 13.89 -6.97
N SER A 251 10.91 13.52 -5.98
CA SER A 251 11.81 12.36 -6.07
C SER A 251 11.07 11.02 -6.14
N ILE A 252 9.94 10.89 -5.44
CA ILE A 252 9.09 9.69 -5.46
C ILE A 252 8.51 9.51 -6.86
N PHE A 253 7.97 10.58 -7.45
CA PHE A 253 7.39 10.52 -8.79
C PHE A 253 8.46 10.24 -9.86
N GLU A 254 9.62 10.89 -9.80
CA GLU A 254 10.73 10.61 -10.72
C GLU A 254 11.16 9.13 -10.66
N ARG A 255 11.33 8.57 -9.46
CA ARG A 255 11.65 7.15 -9.28
C ARG A 255 10.53 6.24 -9.77
N PHE A 256 9.27 6.62 -9.52
CA PHE A 256 8.12 5.84 -9.97
C PHE A 256 8.06 5.74 -11.49
N TYR A 257 8.19 6.87 -12.20
CA TYR A 257 8.11 6.92 -13.66
C TYR A 257 9.33 6.29 -14.35
N ALA A 258 10.49 6.30 -13.70
CA ALA A 258 11.72 5.69 -14.19
C ALA A 258 11.80 4.17 -13.98
N SER A 259 10.94 3.59 -13.12
CA SER A 259 11.01 2.17 -12.75
C SER A 259 10.26 1.26 -13.73
N ASP A 260 10.90 0.15 -14.11
CA ASP A 260 10.27 -0.92 -14.90
C ASP A 260 9.15 -1.65 -14.13
N HIS A 261 9.17 -1.58 -12.79
CA HIS A 261 8.12 -2.17 -11.96
C HIS A 261 6.77 -1.47 -12.11
N ARG A 262 6.77 -0.19 -12.55
CA ARG A 262 5.59 0.67 -12.70
C ARG A 262 4.44 0.00 -13.44
N LYS A 263 4.72 -0.62 -14.58
CA LYS A 263 3.67 -1.11 -15.50
C LYS A 263 3.17 -2.52 -15.18
N THR A 264 3.89 -3.28 -14.36
CA THR A 264 3.62 -4.70 -14.14
C THR A 264 3.60 -5.05 -12.65
N SER A 265 4.76 -5.12 -12.00
CA SER A 265 4.88 -5.61 -10.63
C SER A 265 4.11 -4.73 -9.63
N TRP A 266 4.18 -3.41 -9.76
CA TRP A 266 3.48 -2.48 -8.86
C TRP A 266 1.97 -2.43 -9.09
N VAL A 267 1.51 -2.50 -10.33
CA VAL A 267 0.08 -2.64 -10.66
C VAL A 267 -0.48 -3.92 -10.05
N ARG A 268 0.26 -5.04 -10.16
CA ARG A 268 -0.13 -6.32 -9.55
C ARG A 268 -0.13 -6.26 -8.03
N LEU A 269 0.88 -5.62 -7.42
CA LEU A 269 0.95 -5.44 -5.97
C LEU A 269 -0.25 -4.65 -5.45
N ALA A 270 -0.53 -3.49 -6.03
CA ALA A 270 -1.69 -2.67 -5.70
C ALA A 270 -3.01 -3.42 -5.94
N GLY A 271 -3.10 -4.18 -7.03
CA GLY A 271 -4.25 -5.04 -7.33
C GLY A 271 -4.48 -6.13 -6.28
N MET A 272 -3.42 -6.80 -5.81
CA MET A 272 -3.49 -7.85 -4.80
C MET A 272 -3.96 -7.36 -3.43
N GLN A 273 -3.86 -6.05 -3.15
CA GLN A 273 -4.45 -5.46 -1.94
C GLN A 273 -5.99 -5.50 -1.96
N ARG A 274 -6.59 -5.55 -3.15
CA ARG A 274 -8.05 -5.58 -3.41
C ARG A 274 -8.63 -7.00 -3.46
N TYR A 275 -7.79 -8.03 -3.43
CA TYR A 275 -8.22 -9.39 -3.67
C TYR A 275 -9.00 -9.98 -2.49
N GLU A 276 -10.28 -10.30 -2.72
CA GLU A 276 -11.21 -10.89 -1.72
C GLU A 276 -11.68 -12.31 -2.08
N GLY A 277 -11.06 -12.96 -3.07
CA GLY A 277 -11.45 -14.32 -3.47
C GLY A 277 -10.83 -15.44 -2.63
N PHE A 278 -10.77 -16.65 -3.20
CA PHE A 278 -10.25 -17.85 -2.53
C PHE A 278 -8.78 -17.69 -2.10
N TRP A 279 -8.45 -18.23 -0.92
CA TRP A 279 -7.12 -18.08 -0.32
C TRP A 279 -6.02 -18.70 -1.18
N GLU A 280 -6.30 -19.77 -1.92
CA GLU A 280 -5.38 -20.45 -2.84
C GLU A 280 -4.86 -19.48 -3.90
N PHE A 281 -5.77 -18.71 -4.50
CA PHE A 281 -5.43 -17.71 -5.50
C PHE A 281 -4.75 -16.49 -4.90
N LYS A 282 -5.08 -16.14 -3.65
CA LYS A 282 -4.34 -15.12 -2.90
C LYS A 282 -2.88 -15.53 -2.74
N ILE A 283 -2.62 -16.77 -2.29
CA ILE A 283 -1.27 -17.32 -2.18
C ILE A 283 -0.58 -17.35 -3.55
N LEU A 284 -1.23 -17.93 -4.56
CA LEU A 284 -0.68 -18.01 -5.91
C LEU A 284 -0.30 -16.63 -6.44
N GLY A 285 -1.15 -15.62 -6.24
CA GLY A 285 -0.90 -14.24 -6.63
C GLY A 285 0.31 -13.62 -5.93
N TYR A 286 0.34 -13.65 -4.59
CA TYR A 286 1.45 -13.07 -3.82
C TYR A 286 2.79 -13.80 -4.06
N VAL A 287 2.79 -15.13 -4.14
CA VAL A 287 4.02 -15.90 -4.35
C VAL A 287 4.53 -15.77 -5.79
N SER A 288 3.63 -15.71 -6.78
CA SER A 288 4.05 -15.45 -8.17
C SER A 288 4.60 -14.05 -8.35
N LEU A 289 4.01 -13.06 -7.66
CA LEU A 289 4.54 -11.70 -7.64
C LEU A 289 5.89 -11.61 -6.93
N LEU A 290 6.07 -12.35 -5.83
CA LEU A 290 7.35 -12.48 -5.14
C LEU A 290 8.43 -13.05 -6.07
N ASP A 291 8.13 -14.13 -6.80
CA ASP A 291 9.04 -14.76 -7.79
C ASP A 291 9.43 -13.77 -8.91
N GLU A 292 8.48 -12.98 -9.41
CA GLU A 292 8.73 -11.92 -10.38
C GLU A 292 9.67 -10.84 -9.82
N TYR A 293 9.41 -10.37 -8.60
CA TYR A 293 10.22 -9.34 -7.93
C TYR A 293 11.66 -9.79 -7.75
N VAL A 294 11.87 -10.97 -7.15
CA VAL A 294 13.23 -11.48 -6.89
C VAL A 294 13.97 -11.82 -8.18
N SER A 295 13.23 -12.20 -9.25
CA SER A 295 13.81 -12.37 -10.58
C SER A 295 14.31 -11.05 -11.17
N ASN A 296 13.64 -9.93 -10.93
CA ASN A 296 14.11 -8.62 -11.37
C ASN A 296 15.34 -8.15 -10.58
N TYR A 297 15.38 -8.36 -9.26
CA TYR A 297 16.57 -8.09 -8.45
C TYR A 297 17.80 -8.88 -8.94
N ALA A 298 17.61 -10.17 -9.25
CA ALA A 298 18.66 -11.01 -9.81
C ALA A 298 19.14 -10.51 -11.19
N LYS A 299 18.23 -10.03 -12.04
CA LYS A 299 18.57 -9.45 -13.35
C LYS A 299 19.38 -8.16 -13.21
N ILE A 300 18.95 -7.23 -12.36
CA ILE A 300 19.63 -5.94 -12.13
C ILE A 300 21.06 -6.17 -11.64
N ALA A 301 21.25 -7.18 -10.78
CA ALA A 301 22.56 -7.55 -10.27
C ALA A 301 23.44 -8.35 -11.24
N ASN A 302 22.98 -8.62 -12.47
CA ASN A 302 23.61 -9.54 -13.43
C ASN A 302 23.86 -10.96 -12.87
N GLN A 303 23.18 -11.35 -11.80
CA GLN A 303 23.22 -12.69 -11.24
C GLN A 303 22.10 -13.55 -11.85
N LYS A 304 22.26 -13.94 -13.11
CA LYS A 304 21.25 -14.75 -13.81
C LYS A 304 21.48 -16.25 -13.65
N VAL A 305 22.73 -16.64 -13.39
CA VAL A 305 23.20 -18.00 -13.56
C VAL A 305 24.05 -18.38 -12.36
N THR A 306 23.86 -19.59 -11.85
CA THR A 306 24.80 -20.22 -10.92
C THR A 306 25.43 -21.45 -11.56
N LYS A 307 26.60 -21.81 -11.04
CA LYS A 307 27.25 -23.08 -11.33
C LYS A 307 26.61 -24.15 -10.47
N SER A 308 25.91 -25.10 -11.09
CA SER A 308 25.30 -26.21 -10.37
C SER A 308 26.21 -27.42 -10.46
N GLU A 309 26.82 -27.82 -9.34
CA GLU A 309 27.37 -29.16 -9.24
C GLU A 309 26.22 -30.17 -9.15
N ASN A 310 26.24 -31.19 -10.01
CA ASN A 310 25.35 -32.32 -9.86
C ASN A 310 25.81 -33.15 -8.63
N GLU A 311 24.89 -33.77 -7.88
CA GLU A 311 25.27 -34.68 -6.78
C GLU A 311 26.28 -35.76 -7.21
N LYS A 312 26.22 -36.19 -8.48
CA LYS A 312 27.21 -37.10 -9.06
C LYS A 312 28.62 -36.51 -9.10
N VAL A 313 28.76 -35.22 -9.41
CA VAL A 313 30.03 -34.48 -9.41
C VAL A 313 30.58 -34.39 -7.99
N THR A 314 29.77 -33.95 -7.02
CA THR A 314 30.19 -33.87 -5.62
C THR A 314 30.56 -35.23 -5.05
N ARG A 315 29.80 -36.28 -5.38
CA ARG A 315 30.11 -37.67 -5.02
C ARG A 315 31.42 -38.13 -5.67
N PHE A 316 31.66 -37.79 -6.93
CA PHE A 316 32.90 -38.13 -7.64
C PHE A 316 34.12 -37.44 -6.99
N LYS A 317 34.04 -36.13 -6.71
CA LYS A 317 35.08 -35.39 -5.97
C LYS A 317 35.38 -36.02 -4.61
N LYS A 318 34.36 -36.47 -3.87
CA LYS A 318 34.53 -37.21 -2.61
C LYS A 318 35.19 -38.57 -2.80
N GLN A 319 34.85 -39.32 -3.85
CA GLN A 319 35.41 -40.64 -4.12
C GLN A 319 36.87 -40.58 -4.59
N ILE A 320 37.28 -39.53 -5.31
CA ILE A 320 38.68 -39.29 -5.67
C ILE A 320 39.57 -39.24 -4.42
N LYS A 321 39.09 -38.58 -3.35
CA LYS A 321 39.82 -38.46 -2.08
C LYS A 321 39.95 -39.78 -1.32
N LEU A 322 39.24 -40.83 -1.76
CA LEU A 322 39.23 -42.17 -1.16
C LEU A 322 39.94 -43.22 -2.03
N LEU A 323 40.62 -42.81 -3.11
CA LEU A 323 41.34 -43.72 -3.98
C LEU A 323 42.47 -44.43 -3.22
N LYS A 324 42.63 -45.74 -3.48
CA LYS A 324 43.67 -46.59 -2.86
C LYS A 324 45.10 -46.11 -3.12
N THR A 325 45.31 -45.42 -4.24
CA THR A 325 46.56 -44.72 -4.54
C THR A 325 46.28 -43.24 -4.37
N SER A 326 46.92 -42.58 -3.39
CA SER A 326 46.66 -41.17 -3.16
C SER A 326 47.24 -40.35 -4.30
N LEU A 327 46.37 -39.59 -4.96
CA LEU A 327 46.81 -38.50 -5.82
C LEU A 327 47.43 -37.40 -4.95
N ASP A 328 48.42 -36.70 -5.50
CA ASP A 328 48.93 -35.50 -4.85
C ASP A 328 47.90 -34.35 -4.98
N LYS A 329 48.15 -33.25 -4.26
CA LYS A 329 47.20 -32.13 -4.17
C LYS A 329 46.96 -31.48 -5.53
N ASP A 330 48.00 -31.35 -6.35
CA ASP A 330 47.93 -30.68 -7.65
C ASP A 330 47.14 -31.54 -8.64
N GLN A 331 47.33 -32.86 -8.61
CA GLN A 331 46.54 -33.82 -9.38
C GLN A 331 45.06 -33.84 -9.00
N ILE A 332 44.73 -33.70 -7.70
CA ILE A 332 43.34 -33.59 -7.26
C ILE A 332 42.72 -32.30 -7.80
N GLU A 333 43.46 -31.19 -7.76
CA GLU A 333 43.00 -29.88 -8.24
C GLU A 333 42.80 -29.88 -9.76
N ASP A 334 43.69 -30.49 -10.54
CA ASP A 334 43.55 -30.66 -11.99
C ASP A 334 42.31 -31.49 -12.36
N VAL A 335 42.07 -32.58 -11.63
CA VAL A 335 40.90 -33.44 -11.86
C VAL A 335 39.61 -32.72 -11.44
N GLU A 336 39.60 -32.02 -10.30
CA GLU A 336 38.46 -31.20 -9.86
C GLU A 336 38.15 -30.11 -10.90
N THR A 337 39.16 -29.45 -11.47
CA THR A 337 39.04 -28.45 -12.54
C THR A 337 38.47 -29.04 -13.83
N LEU A 338 38.96 -30.22 -14.24
CA LEU A 338 38.45 -30.91 -15.43
C LEU A 338 36.98 -31.31 -15.26
N ILE A 339 36.61 -31.84 -14.08
CA ILE A 339 35.23 -32.19 -13.76
C ILE A 339 34.34 -30.95 -13.80
N GLU A 340 34.79 -29.83 -13.25
CA GLU A 340 34.06 -28.57 -13.31
C GLU A 340 33.85 -28.11 -14.75
N SER A 341 34.87 -28.20 -15.60
CA SER A 341 34.76 -27.77 -17.00
C SER A 341 33.79 -28.61 -17.85
N ILE A 342 33.60 -29.90 -17.50
CA ILE A 342 32.80 -30.85 -18.29
C ILE A 342 31.38 -30.98 -17.73
N PHE A 343 31.24 -31.02 -16.41
CA PHE A 343 29.99 -31.44 -15.75
C PHE A 343 29.29 -30.31 -14.97
N VAL A 344 29.95 -29.19 -14.72
CA VAL A 344 29.31 -28.03 -14.09
C VAL A 344 28.78 -27.12 -15.19
N THR A 345 27.49 -27.27 -15.48
CA THR A 345 26.78 -26.42 -16.42
C THR A 345 26.21 -25.19 -15.71
N SER A 346 26.27 -24.06 -16.41
CA SER A 346 25.52 -22.86 -16.06
C SER A 346 24.02 -23.17 -16.10
N ARG A 347 23.31 -22.93 -15.00
CA ARG A 347 21.84 -22.93 -14.96
C ARG A 347 21.29 -21.64 -14.41
N GLU A 348 20.06 -21.31 -14.77
CA GLU A 348 19.35 -20.20 -14.15
C GLU A 348 19.18 -20.42 -12.64
N LEU A 349 19.15 -19.32 -11.90
CA LEU A 349 18.82 -19.34 -10.47
C LEU A 349 17.39 -19.85 -10.26
N THR A 350 17.23 -20.73 -9.28
CA THR A 350 15.91 -21.17 -8.79
C THR A 350 15.22 -20.03 -8.06
N PHE A 351 13.90 -20.15 -7.87
CA PHE A 351 13.14 -19.19 -7.06
C PHE A 351 13.75 -19.01 -5.66
N ARG A 352 14.20 -20.10 -5.02
CA ARG A 352 14.85 -20.03 -3.70
C ARG A 352 16.14 -19.20 -3.74
N GLU A 353 17.02 -19.45 -4.70
CA GLU A 353 18.30 -18.73 -4.81
C GLU A 353 18.09 -17.25 -5.12
N LYS A 354 17.13 -16.91 -5.98
CA LYS A 354 16.75 -15.52 -6.25
C LYS A 354 16.22 -14.85 -4.99
N TYR A 355 15.37 -15.55 -4.23
CA TYR A 355 14.84 -15.07 -2.97
C TYR A 355 15.94 -14.84 -1.93
N ASP A 356 16.87 -15.79 -1.76
CA ASP A 356 18.01 -15.64 -0.85
C ASP A 356 18.90 -14.46 -1.21
N TYR A 357 19.11 -14.26 -2.51
CA TYR A 357 19.84 -13.10 -3.00
C TYR A 357 19.11 -11.79 -2.66
N ALA A 358 17.82 -11.65 -3.00
CA ALA A 358 17.05 -10.46 -2.66
C ALA A 358 16.97 -10.22 -1.14
N LYS A 359 16.84 -11.30 -0.36
CA LYS A 359 16.90 -11.28 1.11
C LYS A 359 18.25 -10.79 1.64
N SER A 360 19.36 -11.10 0.95
CA SER A 360 20.70 -10.61 1.32
C SER A 360 20.91 -9.11 1.05
N LEU A 361 20.16 -8.54 0.10
CA LEU A 361 20.16 -7.11 -0.20
C LEU A 361 19.17 -6.31 0.66
N THR A 362 18.25 -6.99 1.32
CA THR A 362 17.25 -6.38 2.20
C THR A 362 17.90 -5.98 3.52
N ASP A 363 17.57 -4.78 4.02
CA ASP A 363 18.07 -4.30 5.31
C ASP A 363 17.82 -5.32 6.43
N GLU A 364 18.86 -5.59 7.23
CA GLU A 364 18.82 -6.63 8.26
C GLU A 364 17.76 -6.35 9.33
N ASN A 365 17.60 -5.09 9.73
CA ASN A 365 16.61 -4.72 10.73
C ASN A 365 15.19 -4.94 10.20
N ILE A 366 14.93 -4.56 8.96
CA ILE A 366 13.62 -4.75 8.33
C ILE A 366 13.33 -6.25 8.14
N ARG A 367 14.32 -7.03 7.68
CA ARG A 367 14.22 -8.48 7.57
C ARG A 367 13.87 -9.13 8.91
N ARG A 368 14.49 -8.66 9.99
CA ARG A 368 14.21 -9.13 11.35
C ARG A 368 12.80 -8.74 11.83
N VAL A 369 12.36 -7.52 11.57
CA VAL A 369 10.97 -7.09 11.89
C VAL A 369 9.95 -7.95 11.16
N ILE A 370 10.11 -8.16 9.86
CA ILE A 370 9.18 -8.95 9.03
C ILE A 370 9.19 -10.43 9.45
N ASN A 371 10.37 -10.93 9.84
CA ASN A 371 10.58 -12.28 10.37
C ASN A 371 10.01 -13.39 9.46
N LEU A 372 10.23 -13.28 8.14
CA LEU A 372 9.86 -14.32 7.18
C LEU A 372 10.94 -15.42 7.20
N THR A 373 10.61 -16.58 7.75
CA THR A 373 11.56 -17.69 7.97
C THR A 373 11.78 -18.53 6.71
N ASP A 374 12.79 -19.38 6.73
CA ASP A 374 13.04 -20.30 5.62
C ASP A 374 11.99 -21.42 5.52
N ASP A 375 11.40 -21.79 6.67
CA ASP A 375 10.27 -22.71 6.75
C ASP A 375 9.00 -22.06 6.18
N ASP A 376 8.73 -20.79 6.50
CA ASP A 376 7.63 -20.01 5.93
C ASP A 376 7.72 -19.99 4.39
N PHE A 377 8.91 -19.70 3.87
CA PHE A 377 9.16 -19.71 2.42
C PHE A 377 8.95 -21.10 1.80
N SER A 378 9.49 -22.14 2.44
CA SER A 378 9.40 -23.51 1.94
C SER A 378 7.95 -24.02 1.92
N LEU A 379 7.18 -23.69 2.95
CA LEU A 379 5.76 -23.98 3.05
C LEU A 379 4.97 -23.28 1.93
N ILE A 380 5.15 -21.97 1.75
CA ILE A 380 4.36 -21.22 0.77
C ILE A 380 4.71 -21.59 -0.67
N LYS A 381 5.99 -21.85 -0.95
CA LYS A 381 6.44 -22.34 -2.26
C LYS A 381 5.81 -23.70 -2.59
N ARG A 382 5.83 -24.64 -1.65
CA ARG A 382 5.23 -25.97 -1.82
C ARG A 382 3.74 -25.87 -2.13
N ILE A 383 3.02 -25.00 -1.43
CA ILE A 383 1.58 -24.76 -1.65
C ILE A 383 1.35 -24.18 -3.05
N ARG A 384 2.10 -23.14 -3.43
CA ARG A 384 2.03 -22.54 -4.78
C ARG A 384 2.27 -23.57 -5.87
N ASP A 385 3.30 -24.41 -5.73
CA ASP A 385 3.63 -25.42 -6.74
C ASP A 385 2.51 -26.47 -6.86
N LYS A 386 1.91 -26.93 -5.74
CA LYS A 386 0.74 -27.83 -5.79
C LYS A 386 -0.47 -27.18 -6.49
N ILE A 387 -0.81 -25.94 -6.12
CA ILE A 387 -1.94 -25.20 -6.71
C ILE A 387 -1.73 -24.99 -8.21
N ALA A 388 -0.52 -24.59 -8.63
CA ALA A 388 -0.19 -24.37 -10.04
C ALA A 388 -0.31 -25.64 -10.89
N HIS A 389 -0.18 -26.83 -10.28
CA HIS A 389 -0.38 -28.12 -10.93
C HIS A 389 -1.82 -28.67 -10.77
N GLY A 390 -2.76 -27.88 -10.25
CA GLY A 390 -4.15 -28.29 -10.05
C GLY A 390 -4.34 -29.32 -8.92
N ALA A 391 -3.33 -29.52 -8.08
CA ALA A 391 -3.39 -30.45 -6.96
C ALA A 391 -3.86 -29.73 -5.69
N ALA A 392 -4.65 -30.42 -4.88
CA ALA A 392 -5.05 -29.92 -3.57
C ALA A 392 -3.83 -29.89 -2.62
N PRO A 393 -3.49 -28.74 -2.01
CA PRO A 393 -2.48 -28.72 -0.96
C PRO A 393 -3.00 -29.48 0.27
N GLU A 394 -2.24 -30.48 0.71
CA GLU A 394 -2.51 -31.17 1.97
C GLU A 394 -2.17 -30.22 3.12
N LEU A 395 -3.20 -29.78 3.85
CA LEU A 395 -3.08 -28.87 4.99
C LEU A 395 -3.14 -29.61 6.34
N ALA A 396 -2.89 -30.92 6.37
CA ALA A 396 -3.13 -31.77 7.54
C ALA A 396 -2.48 -31.22 8.84
N ASP A 397 -1.34 -30.52 8.71
CA ASP A 397 -0.59 -29.95 9.83
C ASP A 397 -0.48 -28.41 9.80
N THR A 398 -1.08 -27.72 8.82
CA THR A 398 -0.93 -26.25 8.65
C THR A 398 -2.28 -25.56 8.70
N SER A 399 -2.45 -24.65 9.66
CA SER A 399 -3.70 -23.90 9.79
C SER A 399 -3.81 -22.77 8.75
N TYR A 400 -5.04 -22.46 8.31
CA TYR A 400 -5.29 -21.29 7.44
C TYR A 400 -4.79 -19.98 8.05
N ARG A 401 -4.80 -19.87 9.38
CA ARG A 401 -4.29 -18.69 10.11
C ARG A 401 -2.80 -18.51 9.90
N GLU A 402 -2.03 -19.59 9.95
CA GLU A 402 -0.58 -19.56 9.72
C GLU A 402 -0.25 -19.12 8.29
N LEU A 403 -0.97 -19.64 7.30
CA LEU A 403 -0.82 -19.21 5.90
C LEU A 403 -1.13 -17.73 5.72
N HIS A 404 -2.15 -17.23 6.40
CA HIS A 404 -2.50 -15.81 6.35
C HIS A 404 -1.37 -14.93 6.91
N ILE A 405 -0.80 -15.31 8.06
CA ILE A 405 0.35 -14.63 8.68
C ILE A 405 1.54 -14.57 7.70
N ILE A 406 1.87 -15.68 7.04
CA ILE A 406 2.98 -15.75 6.08
C ILE A 406 2.70 -14.85 4.87
N ILE A 407 1.48 -14.87 4.33
CA ILE A 407 1.12 -14.04 3.17
C ILE A 407 1.18 -12.55 3.50
N GLU A 408 0.74 -12.15 4.69
CA GLU A 408 0.86 -10.76 5.12
C GLU A 408 2.32 -10.34 5.33
N LYS A 409 3.20 -11.23 5.80
CA LYS A 409 4.65 -10.97 5.84
C LYS A 409 5.23 -10.78 4.43
N ILE A 410 4.82 -11.59 3.46
CA ILE A 410 5.23 -11.46 2.05
C ILE A 410 4.71 -10.14 1.46
N ALA A 411 3.45 -9.77 1.74
CA ALA A 411 2.89 -8.49 1.33
C ALA A 411 3.69 -7.32 1.92
N LEU A 412 4.02 -7.37 3.21
CA LEU A 412 4.82 -6.34 3.88
C LEU A 412 6.24 -6.24 3.30
N LEU A 413 6.88 -7.38 2.99
CA LEU A 413 8.20 -7.41 2.34
C LEU A 413 8.18 -6.76 0.95
N MET A 414 7.18 -7.07 0.13
CA MET A 414 7.05 -6.44 -1.19
C MET A 414 6.69 -4.95 -1.11
N THR A 415 5.90 -4.55 -0.11
CA THR A 415 5.64 -3.12 0.18
C THR A 415 6.93 -2.42 0.59
N TYR A 416 7.77 -3.05 1.41
CA TYR A 416 9.10 -2.52 1.74
C TYR A 416 9.98 -2.34 0.51
N TRP A 417 10.08 -3.34 -0.36
CA TRP A 417 10.87 -3.20 -1.59
C TRP A 417 10.33 -2.10 -2.50
N ALA A 418 9.00 -2.00 -2.66
CA ALA A 418 8.39 -0.90 -3.41
C ALA A 418 8.73 0.47 -2.79
N HIS A 419 8.68 0.61 -1.47
CA HIS A 419 9.10 1.86 -0.79
C HIS A 419 10.58 2.15 -0.96
N SER A 420 11.44 1.13 -0.87
CA SER A 420 12.88 1.28 -1.10
C SER A 420 13.19 1.76 -2.52
N ASP A 421 12.53 1.18 -3.53
CA ASP A 421 12.65 1.59 -4.92
C ASP A 421 12.14 3.02 -5.15
N LEU A 422 11.10 3.45 -4.41
CA LEU A 422 10.60 4.82 -4.37
C LEU A 422 11.48 5.80 -3.56
N GLY A 423 12.58 5.31 -2.97
CA GLY A 423 13.58 6.14 -2.30
C GLY A 423 13.44 6.26 -0.78
N PHE A 424 12.60 5.45 -0.14
CA PHE A 424 12.46 5.43 1.32
C PHE A 424 13.66 4.73 1.95
N SER A 425 14.16 5.30 3.05
CA SER A 425 15.16 4.63 3.88
C SER A 425 14.52 3.51 4.71
N PRO A 426 15.31 2.53 5.20
CA PRO A 426 14.81 1.55 6.17
C PRO A 426 14.17 2.20 7.41
N SER A 427 14.73 3.32 7.88
CA SER A 427 14.17 4.09 9.00
C SER A 427 12.82 4.74 8.67
N ASP A 428 12.65 5.32 7.46
CA ASP A 428 11.36 5.89 7.04
C ASP A 428 10.27 4.82 7.03
N PHE A 429 10.61 3.63 6.52
CA PHE A 429 9.69 2.49 6.48
C PHE A 429 9.33 1.99 7.88
N ALA A 430 10.33 1.80 8.75
CA ALA A 430 10.10 1.33 10.12
C ALA A 430 9.24 2.32 10.92
N ALA A 431 9.48 3.63 10.77
CA ALA A 431 8.64 4.66 11.38
C ALA A 431 7.20 4.60 10.85
N SER A 432 7.02 4.50 9.53
CA SER A 432 5.70 4.37 8.89
C SER A 432 4.93 3.13 9.40
N LEU A 433 5.61 1.98 9.49
CA LEU A 433 5.04 0.75 10.03
C LEU A 433 4.69 0.85 11.52
N LYS A 434 5.43 1.64 12.31
CA LYS A 434 5.17 1.78 13.75
C LYS A 434 3.94 2.64 14.05
N TYR A 435 3.75 3.73 13.31
CA TYR A 435 2.74 4.76 13.61
C TYR A 435 1.51 4.69 12.70
N THR A 436 1.09 3.48 12.35
CA THR A 436 -0.09 3.23 11.50
C THR A 436 -1.04 2.22 12.15
N HIS A 437 -2.30 2.27 11.75
CA HIS A 437 -3.31 1.23 11.98
C HIS A 437 -3.54 0.37 10.71
N ASN A 438 -2.65 0.45 9.72
CA ASN A 438 -2.68 -0.45 8.59
C ASN A 438 -2.59 -1.91 9.07
N ARG A 439 -3.41 -2.80 8.47
CA ARG A 439 -3.47 -4.22 8.84
C ARG A 439 -2.11 -4.91 8.89
N LEU A 440 -1.16 -4.51 8.04
CA LEU A 440 0.16 -5.13 7.95
C LEU A 440 0.95 -4.96 9.26
N GLN A 441 0.73 -3.88 10.01
CA GLN A 441 1.33 -3.64 11.33
C GLN A 441 0.84 -4.64 12.38
N PHE A 442 -0.42 -5.07 12.27
CA PHE A 442 -1.07 -5.94 13.25
C PHE A 442 -0.78 -7.43 13.05
N ASN A 443 -0.05 -7.79 12.00
CA ASN A 443 0.40 -9.16 11.79
C ASN A 443 1.13 -9.69 13.04
N GLN A 444 0.68 -10.84 13.54
CA GLN A 444 1.15 -11.44 14.79
C GLN A 444 2.54 -12.08 14.68
N GLY A 445 3.00 -12.36 13.45
CA GLY A 445 4.30 -12.97 13.19
C GLY A 445 5.46 -11.97 13.11
N LEU A 446 5.21 -10.66 13.26
CA LEU A 446 6.24 -9.63 13.24
C LEU A 446 7.02 -9.57 14.57
N ASP A 447 8.31 -9.28 14.49
CA ASP A 447 9.13 -8.96 15.67
C ASP A 447 8.87 -7.50 16.11
N LYS A 448 7.76 -7.32 16.84
CA LYS A 448 7.34 -6.01 17.37
C LYS A 448 8.32 -5.44 18.38
N VAL A 449 9.05 -6.30 19.09
CA VAL A 449 10.07 -5.89 20.07
C VAL A 449 11.26 -5.26 19.32
N HIS A 450 11.71 -5.88 18.23
CA HIS A 450 12.76 -5.31 17.40
C HIS A 450 12.30 -4.05 16.67
N LEU A 451 11.05 -3.99 16.19
CA LEU A 451 10.47 -2.77 15.61
C LEU A 451 10.49 -1.60 16.61
N ASP A 452 10.09 -1.85 17.86
CA ASP A 452 10.10 -0.85 18.92
C ASP A 452 11.52 -0.37 19.23
N ARG A 453 12.50 -1.28 19.14
CA ARG A 453 13.92 -0.98 19.34
C ARG A 453 14.48 -0.09 18.24
N ILE A 454 14.29 -0.44 16.98
CA ILE A 454 14.87 0.33 15.86
C ILE A 454 14.16 1.67 15.63
N THR A 455 12.93 1.82 16.11
CA THR A 455 12.18 3.09 16.08
C THR A 455 12.36 3.94 17.33
N ASN A 456 13.09 3.45 18.35
CA ASN A 456 13.19 4.08 19.67
C ASN A 456 11.82 4.43 20.29
N SER A 457 10.80 3.62 20.01
CA SER A 457 9.41 3.88 20.44
C SER A 457 9.06 3.22 21.77
N ALA A 458 9.99 2.49 22.37
CA ALA A 458 9.88 1.94 23.72
C ALA A 458 11.22 2.00 24.46
N GLN A 459 11.16 2.06 25.79
CA GLN A 459 12.35 1.93 26.63
C GLN A 459 12.67 0.46 26.86
N PHE A 460 13.96 0.09 26.85
CA PHE A 460 14.44 -1.26 27.12
C PHE A 460 15.30 -1.24 28.37
N ILE A 461 14.96 -2.08 29.34
CA ILE A 461 15.57 -2.06 30.66
C ILE A 461 15.93 -3.47 31.10
N LYS A 462 17.20 -3.67 31.43
CA LYS A 462 17.68 -4.92 32.02
C LYS A 462 17.29 -5.00 33.49
N VAL A 463 16.73 -6.14 33.89
CA VAL A 463 16.32 -6.42 35.27
C VAL A 463 16.90 -7.75 35.75
N SER A 464 16.97 -7.92 37.07
CA SER A 464 17.31 -9.21 37.68
C SER A 464 16.25 -10.28 37.36
N GLU A 465 16.65 -11.55 37.32
CA GLU A 465 15.74 -12.68 37.10
C GLU A 465 14.56 -12.71 38.08
N GLY A 466 14.80 -12.47 39.37
CA GLY A 466 13.72 -12.45 40.37
C GLY A 466 12.65 -11.39 40.08
N LEU A 467 13.05 -10.17 39.69
CA LEU A 467 12.10 -9.12 39.31
C LEU A 467 11.36 -9.49 38.01
N PHE A 468 12.05 -10.08 37.03
CA PHE A 468 11.40 -10.53 35.79
C PHE A 468 10.34 -11.62 36.07
N GLU A 469 10.66 -12.57 36.95
CA GLU A 469 9.76 -13.66 37.33
C GLU A 469 8.51 -13.17 38.05
N GLN A 470 8.60 -12.11 38.87
CA GLN A 470 7.43 -11.48 39.52
C GLN A 470 6.40 -10.98 38.49
N PHE A 471 6.85 -10.39 37.37
CA PHE A 471 5.94 -10.00 36.29
C PHE A 471 5.50 -11.20 35.44
N ALA A 472 6.40 -12.16 35.19
CA ALA A 472 6.10 -13.35 34.38
C ALA A 472 5.08 -14.29 35.04
N SER A 473 5.10 -14.40 36.37
CA SER A 473 4.15 -15.19 37.15
C SER A 473 2.78 -14.52 37.27
N GLY A 474 2.70 -13.21 36.98
CA GLY A 474 1.50 -12.39 37.19
C GLY A 474 1.32 -11.92 38.64
N GLU A 475 2.32 -12.09 39.51
CA GLU A 475 2.33 -11.52 40.86
C GLU A 475 2.24 -9.98 40.80
N VAL A 476 2.91 -9.38 39.82
CA VAL A 476 2.88 -7.93 39.56
C VAL A 476 2.19 -7.62 38.23
N SER A 477 1.33 -6.60 38.23
CA SER A 477 0.61 -6.17 37.04
C SER A 477 1.54 -5.56 35.99
N ILE A 478 1.42 -6.05 34.74
CA ILE A 478 2.10 -5.47 33.57
C ILE A 478 1.53 -4.12 33.11
N VAL A 479 0.46 -3.63 33.75
CA VAL A 479 -0.24 -2.40 33.39
C VAL A 479 -0.04 -1.33 34.46
N ASN A 480 0.35 -0.11 34.07
CA ASN A 480 0.59 1.00 34.99
C ASN A 480 1.59 0.63 36.10
N ALA A 481 2.68 -0.07 35.74
CA ALA A 481 3.70 -0.51 36.70
C ALA A 481 4.53 0.68 37.19
N CYS A 482 4.88 0.70 38.48
CA CYS A 482 5.63 1.80 39.08
C CYS A 482 7.00 1.31 39.55
N PHE A 483 8.06 2.04 39.20
CA PHE A 483 9.43 1.71 39.53
C PHE A 483 10.13 2.90 40.21
N ILE A 484 11.03 2.59 41.16
CA ILE A 484 12.02 3.54 41.65
C ILE A 484 13.32 3.28 40.90
N ARG A 485 13.92 4.33 40.33
CA ARG A 485 15.25 4.28 39.73
C ARG A 485 16.26 4.82 40.74
N SER A 486 17.21 3.98 41.15
CA SER A 486 18.31 4.38 42.02
C SER A 486 19.31 5.28 41.28
N ALA A 487 20.16 5.99 42.02
CA ALA A 487 21.23 6.82 41.46
C ALA A 487 22.22 6.04 40.57
N GLU A 488 22.36 4.72 40.81
CA GLU A 488 23.19 3.81 40.03
C GLU A 488 22.48 3.30 38.75
N GLY A 489 21.23 3.73 38.52
CA GLY A 489 20.41 3.36 37.37
C GLY A 489 19.63 2.05 37.53
N GLY A 490 19.76 1.38 38.68
CA GLY A 490 19.00 0.17 39.00
C GLY A 490 17.51 0.48 39.17
N LEU A 491 16.64 -0.42 38.73
CA LEU A 491 15.19 -0.28 38.85
C LEU A 491 14.62 -1.32 39.80
N ALA A 492 13.87 -0.85 40.78
CA ALA A 492 13.11 -1.67 41.70
C ALA A 492 11.62 -1.38 41.55
N TYR A 493 10.79 -2.42 41.51
CA TYR A 493 9.35 -2.25 41.53
C TYR A 493 8.89 -1.65 42.86
N SER A 494 7.90 -0.76 42.82
CA SER A 494 7.40 -0.06 44.01
C SER A 494 5.91 -0.22 44.20
N GLU A 495 5.54 -1.13 45.11
CA GLU A 495 4.16 -1.35 45.54
C GLU A 495 3.52 -0.05 46.07
N ARG A 496 4.26 0.72 46.90
CA ARG A 496 3.80 2.00 47.45
C ARG A 496 3.30 2.95 46.35
N HIS A 497 4.07 3.14 45.28
CA HIS A 497 3.69 4.04 44.20
C HIS A 497 2.55 3.47 43.36
N LYS A 498 2.48 2.13 43.22
CA LYS A 498 1.35 1.48 42.55
C LYS A 498 0.04 1.68 43.32
N GLU A 499 0.09 1.57 44.65
CA GLU A 499 -1.05 1.85 45.53
C GLU A 499 -1.49 3.31 45.43
N MET A 500 -0.55 4.26 45.41
CA MET A 500 -0.85 5.69 45.20
C MET A 500 -1.59 5.92 43.87
N TYR A 501 -1.09 5.33 42.78
CA TYR A 501 -1.74 5.38 41.47
C TYR A 501 -3.16 4.78 41.51
N ASN A 502 -3.32 3.60 42.11
CA ASN A 502 -4.61 2.93 42.21
C ASN A 502 -5.61 3.72 43.09
N ALA A 503 -5.15 4.35 44.15
CA ALA A 503 -5.99 5.23 44.97
C ALA A 503 -6.44 6.45 44.17
N TRP A 504 -5.54 7.05 43.39
CA TRP A 504 -5.86 8.20 42.54
C TRP A 504 -6.85 7.86 41.41
N ILE A 505 -6.69 6.72 40.73
CA ILE A 505 -7.58 6.35 39.62
C ILE A 505 -9.00 6.05 40.11
N ASN A 506 -9.13 5.52 41.33
CA ASN A 506 -10.41 5.20 41.96
C ASN A 506 -11.06 6.40 42.69
N ASN A 507 -10.34 7.52 42.85
CA ASN A 507 -10.86 8.71 43.51
C ASN A 507 -11.79 9.50 42.56
N ARG A 508 -13.10 9.37 42.78
CA ARG A 508 -14.14 10.09 42.02
C ARG A 508 -14.17 11.60 42.29
N ALA A 509 -13.58 12.07 43.39
CA ALA A 509 -13.53 13.48 43.78
C ALA A 509 -12.23 14.18 43.33
N ARG A 510 -11.40 13.53 42.50
CA ARG A 510 -10.14 14.11 42.03
C ARG A 510 -10.39 15.39 41.23
N THR A 511 -9.60 16.42 41.50
CA THR A 511 -9.68 17.73 40.85
C THR A 511 -8.81 17.84 39.60
N SER A 512 -7.84 16.93 39.43
CA SER A 512 -6.93 16.88 38.28
C SER A 512 -7.12 15.60 37.46
N SER A 513 -7.01 15.75 36.15
CA SER A 513 -6.95 14.64 35.17
C SER A 513 -5.53 14.21 34.82
N LYS A 514 -4.50 14.92 35.31
CA LYS A 514 -3.10 14.60 35.02
C LYS A 514 -2.64 13.44 35.91
N ILE A 515 -2.19 12.36 35.28
CA ILE A 515 -1.76 11.14 35.97
C ILE A 515 -0.57 11.38 36.90
N ILE A 516 0.35 12.28 36.55
CA ILE A 516 1.54 12.57 37.36
C ILE A 516 1.17 13.03 38.78
N ASP A 517 0.03 13.69 38.97
CA ASP A 517 -0.42 14.17 40.27
C ASP A 517 -0.79 13.03 41.24
N ALA A 518 -0.95 11.80 40.72
CA ALA A 518 -1.12 10.61 41.56
C ALA A 518 0.06 10.37 42.51
N PHE A 519 1.23 10.94 42.22
CA PHE A 519 2.47 10.74 42.98
C PHE A 519 2.77 11.88 43.97
N GLY A 520 1.84 12.82 44.16
CA GLY A 520 1.93 13.85 45.21
C GLY A 520 3.16 14.76 45.05
N SER A 521 3.95 14.92 46.11
CA SER A 521 5.18 15.75 46.07
C SER A 521 6.28 15.16 45.18
N GLU A 522 6.14 13.92 44.71
CA GLU A 522 7.12 13.24 43.86
C GLU A 522 6.82 13.40 42.37
N SER A 523 5.70 14.06 42.01
CA SER A 523 5.20 14.21 40.64
C SER A 523 6.24 14.78 39.66
N GLU A 524 7.08 15.71 40.11
CA GLU A 524 8.14 16.33 39.30
C GLU A 524 9.29 15.36 38.96
N ARG A 525 9.41 14.24 39.67
CA ARG A 525 10.44 13.21 39.47
C ARG A 525 9.94 11.99 38.69
N VAL A 526 8.68 12.02 38.24
CA VAL A 526 8.04 10.92 37.54
C VAL A 526 8.25 11.07 36.04
N THR A 527 8.83 10.05 35.42
CA THR A 527 8.81 9.89 33.96
C THR A 527 7.80 8.81 33.59
N ALA A 528 6.84 9.14 32.72
CA ALA A 528 5.94 8.18 32.12
C ALA A 528 6.58 7.56 30.88
N ALA A 529 6.47 6.24 30.73
CA ALA A 529 6.88 5.48 29.57
C ALA A 529 5.67 4.72 29.01
N ASP A 530 5.18 5.15 27.84
CA ASP A 530 3.99 4.55 27.22
C ASP A 530 4.18 3.07 26.88
N SER A 531 5.41 2.69 26.54
CA SER A 531 5.81 1.30 26.34
C SER A 531 7.23 1.09 26.88
N LEU A 532 7.38 0.06 27.70
CA LEU A 532 8.64 -0.32 28.33
C LEU A 532 8.81 -1.84 28.23
N TYR A 533 10.01 -2.30 27.92
CA TYR A 533 10.37 -3.71 27.91
C TYR A 533 11.32 -4.02 29.05
N LEU A 534 10.97 -5.04 29.84
CA LEU A 534 11.87 -5.68 30.79
C LEU A 534 12.68 -6.74 30.05
N GLU A 535 14.00 -6.75 30.26
CA GLU A 535 14.92 -7.72 29.66
C GLU A 535 15.63 -8.54 30.74
N CYS A 536 15.59 -9.86 30.61
CA CYS A 536 16.34 -10.80 31.43
C CYS A 536 16.95 -11.89 30.54
N GLY A 537 18.24 -11.75 30.21
CA GLY A 537 18.88 -12.59 29.21
C GLY A 537 18.25 -12.41 27.83
N GLU A 538 17.77 -13.52 27.23
CA GLU A 538 17.04 -13.50 25.95
C GLU A 538 15.53 -13.28 26.11
N LYS A 539 15.02 -13.28 27.35
CA LYS A 539 13.59 -13.09 27.62
C LYS A 539 13.25 -11.60 27.66
N THR A 540 12.14 -11.24 27.04
CA THR A 540 11.61 -9.88 27.03
C THR A 540 10.15 -9.87 27.42
N MET A 541 9.72 -8.86 28.18
CA MET A 541 8.33 -8.65 28.54
C MET A 541 7.93 -7.20 28.34
N ARG A 542 6.80 -6.97 27.66
CA ARG A 542 6.25 -5.63 27.49
C ARG A 542 5.39 -5.23 28.68
N LEU A 543 5.63 -4.03 29.19
CA LEU A 543 4.76 -3.33 30.12
C LEU A 543 3.95 -2.27 29.37
N HIS A 544 2.69 -2.11 29.77
CA HIS A 544 1.75 -1.16 29.20
C HIS A 544 1.58 0.01 30.16
N MET A 545 2.14 1.17 29.80
CA MET A 545 2.25 2.36 30.68
C MET A 545 3.07 2.05 31.94
N ALA A 546 4.29 2.57 32.03
CA ALA A 546 5.13 2.42 33.21
C ALA A 546 5.54 3.80 33.74
N TYR A 547 5.62 3.93 35.07
CA TYR A 547 6.04 5.17 35.74
C TYR A 547 7.36 4.92 36.45
N ILE A 548 8.35 5.77 36.18
CA ILE A 548 9.68 5.68 36.75
C ILE A 548 9.91 6.91 37.62
N ILE A 549 10.07 6.69 38.93
CA ILE A 549 10.32 7.73 39.92
C ILE A 549 11.83 7.77 40.20
N GLN A 550 12.46 8.94 40.02
CA GLN A 550 13.87 9.12 40.34
C GLN A 550 14.09 9.22 41.86
N GLU A 551 14.96 8.36 42.39
CA GLU A 551 15.45 8.44 43.77
C GLU A 551 16.42 9.63 43.93
N VAL A 552 16.47 10.22 45.13
CA VAL A 552 17.30 11.40 45.45
C VAL A 552 18.65 10.98 46.02
#